data_AF-A0A060CPI7-F1
#
_entry.id   AF-A0A060CPI7-F1
#
_cell.length_a   1.000
_cell.length_b   1.000
_cell.length_c   1.000
_cell.angle_alpha   90.00
_cell.angle_beta   90.00
_cell.angle_gamma   90.00
#
_symmetry.space_group_name_H-M   'P 1'
#
loop_
_entity.id
_entity.type
_entity.pdbx_description
1 polymer ?
#
loop_
_entity_poly.entity_id
_entity_poly.type
_entity_poly.pdbx_seq_one_letter_code
_entity_poly.pdbx_strand_id
1 'polypeptide(L)'
;MSTPPGEVIEVTVDQVPGLYRVRFDDTLGSQLVWLTEHVVRHPVIRDPRELRALPQYAFAGPRHYIAVRPATADETLRRRDLALNPYDRADSRGIFPHALSNVGAGKDPAFQARNAIDGVIANAGHGSYPFQSWGSRQAGR
;
A
#
# COMPACT_ATOMS: atom_id res chain seq x y z
N MET A 1 -22.77 -15.04 -3.38
CA MET A 1 -21.56 -15.74 -3.84
C MET A 1 -20.40 -15.24 -2.99
N SER A 2 -19.91 -16.05 -2.05
CA SER A 2 -18.74 -15.68 -1.25
C SER A 2 -17.50 -15.91 -2.10
N THR A 3 -16.77 -14.87 -2.44
CA THR A 3 -15.43 -14.98 -3.01
C THR A 3 -14.57 -15.83 -2.05
N PRO A 4 -13.76 -16.80 -2.53
CA PRO A 4 -12.82 -17.49 -1.65
C PRO A 4 -11.90 -16.47 -0.95
N PRO A 5 -11.45 -16.72 0.29
CA PRO A 5 -10.46 -15.85 0.92
C PRO A 5 -9.22 -15.81 0.02
N GLY A 6 -8.88 -14.61 -0.43
CA GLY A 6 -7.68 -14.39 -1.23
C GLY A 6 -6.42 -14.76 -0.46
N GLU A 7 -5.32 -14.98 -1.17
CA GLU A 7 -4.01 -15.18 -0.52
C GLU A 7 -3.61 -13.92 0.27
N VAL A 8 -3.00 -14.11 1.43
CA VAL A 8 -2.60 -13.04 2.35
C VAL A 8 -1.15 -13.25 2.77
N ILE A 9 -0.40 -12.16 2.78
CA ILE A 9 0.91 -12.07 3.41
C ILE A 9 0.67 -11.69 4.87
N GLU A 10 0.94 -12.61 5.79
CA GLU A 10 0.87 -12.38 7.22
C GLU A 10 2.28 -12.17 7.78
N VAL A 11 2.44 -11.11 8.55
CA VAL A 11 3.71 -10.73 9.17
C VAL A 11 3.51 -10.67 10.67
N THR A 12 4.32 -11.42 11.40
CA THR A 12 4.38 -11.39 12.85
C THR A 12 5.67 -10.71 13.30
N VAL A 13 5.56 -9.77 14.24
CA VAL A 13 6.70 -9.04 14.81
C VAL A 13 6.64 -9.02 16.34
N ASP A 14 7.82 -9.01 16.96
CA ASP A 14 7.94 -9.14 18.41
C ASP A 14 7.70 -7.81 19.15
N GLN A 15 7.88 -6.67 18.47
CA GLN A 15 7.82 -5.34 19.09
C GLN A 15 6.86 -4.42 18.34
N VAL A 16 5.87 -3.88 19.04
CA VAL A 16 4.99 -2.83 18.55
C VAL A 16 4.68 -1.80 19.64
N PRO A 17 4.41 -0.53 19.28
CA PRO A 17 4.54 0.01 17.93
C PRO A 17 6.01 0.20 17.53
N GLY A 18 6.32 0.11 16.23
CA GLY A 18 7.70 0.23 15.76
C GLY A 18 7.83 0.50 14.27
N LEU A 19 9.00 1.01 13.87
CA LEU A 19 9.35 1.23 12.46
C LEU A 19 9.98 -0.03 11.88
N TYR A 20 9.43 -0.50 10.76
CA TYR A 20 9.90 -1.71 10.08
C TYR A 20 10.17 -1.42 8.62
N ARG A 21 11.22 -2.05 8.08
CA ARG A 21 11.46 -2.13 6.65
C ARG A 21 10.72 -3.35 6.11
N VAL A 22 9.75 -3.14 5.23
CA VAL A 22 8.92 -4.19 4.64
C VAL A 22 9.05 -4.22 3.12
N ARG A 23 8.91 -5.42 2.55
CA ARG A 23 8.71 -5.66 1.12
C ARG A 23 7.72 -6.80 0.98
N PHE A 24 6.55 -6.51 0.41
CA PHE A 24 5.54 -7.53 0.09
C PHE A 24 5.49 -7.86 -1.40
N ASP A 25 6.01 -6.95 -2.23
CA ASP A 25 6.16 -7.14 -3.67
C ASP A 25 7.39 -6.40 -4.19
N ASP A 26 8.07 -6.96 -5.19
CA ASP A 26 9.30 -6.39 -5.75
C ASP A 26 9.06 -5.08 -6.50
N THR A 27 7.88 -4.89 -7.09
CA THR A 27 7.54 -3.68 -7.85
C THR A 27 7.12 -2.51 -6.95
N LEU A 28 6.66 -2.79 -5.73
CA LEU A 28 6.29 -1.78 -4.73
C LEU A 28 7.48 -1.35 -3.85
N GLY A 29 8.59 -2.10 -3.94
CA GLY A 29 9.85 -1.76 -3.33
C GLY A 29 9.90 -2.03 -1.82
N SER A 30 11.03 -1.67 -1.22
CA SER A 30 11.28 -1.87 0.21
C SER A 30 11.07 -0.57 0.98
N GLN A 31 10.01 -0.52 1.77
CA GLN A 31 9.49 0.70 2.37
C GLN A 31 9.57 0.67 3.89
N LEU A 32 9.76 1.84 4.50
CA LEU A 32 9.69 2.00 5.95
C LEU A 32 8.24 2.29 6.33
N VAL A 33 7.62 1.40 7.08
CA VAL A 33 6.25 1.54 7.58
C VAL A 33 6.25 1.46 9.11
N TRP A 34 5.27 2.10 9.72
CA TRP A 34 5.05 2.04 11.15
C TRP A 34 4.03 0.95 11.46
N LEU A 35 4.46 -0.11 12.13
CA LEU A 35 3.61 -1.21 12.53
C LEU A 35 3.06 -0.98 13.93
N THR A 36 1.75 -1.15 14.13
CA THR A 36 1.09 -0.96 15.44
C THR A 36 0.49 -2.23 16.01
N GLU A 37 0.49 -3.33 15.26
CA GLU A 37 -0.06 -4.63 15.68
C GLU A 37 1.00 -5.71 15.53
N HIS A 38 1.03 -6.67 16.47
CA HIS A 38 1.97 -7.79 16.42
C HIS A 38 1.79 -8.67 15.19
N VAL A 39 0.57 -8.72 14.65
CA VAL A 39 0.24 -9.44 13.43
C VAL A 39 -0.41 -8.47 12.47
N VAL A 40 0.22 -8.24 11.32
CA VAL A 40 -0.36 -7.44 10.23
C VAL A 40 -0.55 -8.31 8.99
N ARG A 41 -1.53 -7.94 8.18
CA ARG A 41 -1.94 -8.71 6.99
C ARG A 41 -2.03 -7.79 5.79
N HIS A 42 -1.44 -8.22 4.68
CA HIS A 42 -1.56 -7.56 3.39
C HIS A 42 -2.06 -8.57 2.34
N PRO A 43 -3.15 -8.31 1.62
CA PRO A 43 -3.64 -9.24 0.60
C PRO A 43 -2.67 -9.31 -0.59
N VAL A 44 -2.53 -10.50 -1.18
CA VAL A 44 -1.93 -10.67 -2.50
C VAL A 44 -2.96 -10.22 -3.53
N ILE A 45 -2.69 -9.12 -4.21
CA ILE A 45 -3.69 -8.47 -5.07
C ILE A 45 -3.78 -9.22 -6.40
N ARG A 46 -4.95 -9.81 -6.68
CA ARG A 46 -5.24 -10.51 -7.93
C ARG A 46 -6.43 -10.00 -8.71
N ASP A 47 -7.21 -9.08 -8.13
CA ASP A 47 -8.32 -8.47 -8.85
C ASP A 47 -7.76 -7.64 -10.03
N PRO A 48 -8.09 -7.99 -11.29
CA PRO A 48 -7.63 -7.24 -12.46
C PRO A 48 -8.01 -5.75 -12.41
N ARG A 49 -9.09 -5.39 -11.71
CA ARG A 49 -9.46 -3.98 -11.51
C ARG A 49 -8.43 -3.29 -10.64
N GLU A 50 -8.16 -3.82 -9.44
CA GLU A 50 -7.19 -3.23 -8.52
C GLU A 50 -5.78 -3.15 -9.13
N LEU A 51 -5.37 -4.19 -9.86
CA LEU A 51 -4.08 -4.25 -10.54
C LEU A 51 -3.86 -3.11 -11.55
N ARG A 52 -4.93 -2.50 -12.11
CA ARG A 52 -4.80 -1.35 -13.03
C ARG A 52 -4.18 -0.11 -12.39
N ALA A 53 -4.23 -0.01 -11.06
CA ALA A 53 -3.64 1.10 -10.31
C ALA A 53 -2.34 0.68 -9.60
N LEU A 54 -1.69 -0.39 -10.04
CA LEU A 54 -0.40 -0.85 -9.54
C LEU A 54 0.58 -1.03 -10.70
N PRO A 55 1.89 -1.13 -10.42
CA PRO A 55 2.86 -1.50 -11.45
C PRO A 55 2.42 -2.76 -12.20
N GLN A 56 2.72 -2.83 -13.50
CA GLN A 56 2.27 -3.90 -14.40
C GLN A 56 2.55 -5.32 -13.88
N TYR A 57 3.63 -5.50 -13.11
CA TYR A 57 4.06 -6.80 -12.59
C TYR A 57 3.84 -6.96 -11.08
N ALA A 58 3.05 -6.09 -10.45
CA ALA A 58 2.72 -6.23 -9.04
C ALA A 58 2.03 -7.57 -8.78
N PHE A 59 2.56 -8.35 -7.85
CA PHE A 59 2.11 -9.70 -7.47
C PHE A 59 2.05 -10.69 -8.65
N ALA A 60 2.79 -10.43 -9.72
CA ALA A 60 2.85 -11.30 -10.89
C ALA A 60 3.96 -12.36 -10.77
N GLY A 61 3.75 -13.49 -11.44
CA GLY A 61 4.73 -14.57 -11.52
C GLY A 61 4.64 -15.58 -10.37
N PRO A 62 5.47 -16.65 -10.41
CA PRO A 62 5.39 -17.76 -9.47
C PRO A 62 6.29 -17.62 -8.23
N ARG A 63 7.10 -16.55 -8.14
CA ARG A 63 8.08 -16.35 -7.06
C ARG A 63 8.10 -14.88 -6.66
N HIS A 64 8.05 -14.63 -5.36
CA HIS A 64 8.09 -13.28 -4.78
C HIS A 64 9.16 -13.22 -3.71
N TYR A 65 9.93 -12.13 -3.69
CA TYR A 65 10.91 -11.89 -2.64
C TYR A 65 10.30 -10.99 -1.55
N ILE A 66 9.86 -11.62 -0.46
CA ILE A 66 9.24 -10.95 0.68
C ILE A 66 10.28 -10.78 1.79
N ALA A 67 10.32 -9.60 2.42
CA ALA A 67 11.24 -9.32 3.50
C ALA A 67 10.64 -8.37 4.54
N VAL A 68 10.88 -8.65 5.82
CA VAL A 68 10.51 -7.78 6.94
C VAL A 68 11.65 -7.78 7.94
N ARG A 69 12.01 -6.58 8.44
CA ARG A 69 12.93 -6.42 9.56
C ARG A 69 12.66 -5.12 10.32
N PRO A 70 13.08 -5.01 11.59
CA PRO A 70 13.13 -3.72 12.26
C PRO A 70 13.94 -2.70 11.46
N ALA A 71 13.55 -1.44 11.52
CA ALA A 71 14.36 -0.35 11.01
C ALA A 71 15.67 -0.27 11.81
N THR A 72 16.76 0.02 11.10
CA THR A 72 18.04 0.34 11.70
C THR A 72 18.00 1.74 12.33
N ALA A 73 18.94 2.03 13.22
CA ALA A 73 19.07 3.35 13.83
C ALA A 73 19.25 4.45 12.77
N ASP A 74 20.07 4.18 11.75
CA ASP A 74 20.34 5.10 10.65
C ASP A 74 19.08 5.39 9.81
N GLU A 75 18.28 4.37 9.47
CA GLU A 75 17.00 4.54 8.77
C GLU A 75 15.96 5.34 9.56
N THR A 76 16.02 5.25 10.90
CA THR A 76 15.10 5.96 11.80
C THR A 76 15.43 7.45 11.85
N LEU A 77 16.70 7.83 11.74
CA LEU A 77 17.18 9.21 11.87
C LEU A 77 17.33 9.94 10.53
N ARG A 78 17.35 9.22 9.41
CA ARG A 78 17.49 9.83 8.08
C ARG A 78 16.24 10.57 7.63
N ARG A 79 16.46 11.67 6.91
CA ARG A 79 15.40 12.38 6.16
C ARG A 79 14.77 11.41 5.16
N ARG A 80 13.44 11.33 5.18
CA ARG A 80 12.64 10.52 4.26
C ARG A 80 11.26 11.15 4.04
N ASP A 81 10.52 10.63 3.08
CA ASP A 81 9.10 10.88 2.98
C ASP A 81 8.38 10.12 4.11
N LEU A 82 7.70 10.85 5.00
CA LEU A 82 6.94 10.26 6.11
C LEU A 82 5.54 9.82 5.70
N ALA A 83 5.05 10.28 4.54
CA ALA A 83 3.76 9.90 4.00
C ALA A 83 3.87 8.63 3.16
N LEU A 84 5.02 8.32 2.57
CA LEU A 84 5.18 7.20 1.64
C LEU A 84 4.76 5.84 2.24
N ASN A 85 3.69 5.26 1.70
CA ASN A 85 3.24 3.89 1.95
C ASN A 85 2.49 3.31 0.74
N PRO A 86 3.17 2.61 -0.18
CA PRO A 86 2.52 1.91 -1.29
C PRO A 86 1.74 0.66 -0.84
N TYR A 87 1.89 0.24 0.42
CA TYR A 87 1.14 -0.87 1.02
C TYR A 87 -0.11 -0.41 1.79
N ASP A 88 -0.41 0.90 1.74
CA ASP A 88 -1.63 1.43 2.30
C ASP A 88 -2.87 0.89 1.58
N ARG A 89 -3.89 0.55 2.33
CA ARG A 89 -5.19 0.13 1.82
C ARG A 89 -6.29 0.57 2.76
N ALA A 90 -7.49 0.77 2.22
CA ALA A 90 -8.66 1.15 3.01
C ALA A 90 -9.02 0.10 4.09
N ASP A 91 -8.67 -1.17 3.86
CA ASP A 91 -8.88 -2.29 4.78
C ASP A 91 -7.63 -2.70 5.55
N SER A 92 -6.49 -2.03 5.30
CA SER A 92 -5.25 -2.30 6.02
C SER A 92 -5.41 -1.93 7.50
N ARG A 93 -4.85 -2.77 8.37
CA ARG A 93 -4.82 -2.54 9.82
C ARG A 93 -3.38 -2.64 10.28
N GLY A 94 -2.96 -1.61 11.00
CA GLY A 94 -1.66 -1.60 11.65
C GLY A 94 -0.45 -1.38 10.75
N ILE A 95 -0.62 -0.93 9.49
CA ILE A 95 0.48 -0.62 8.57
C ILE A 95 0.40 0.85 8.14
N PHE A 96 1.12 1.71 8.85
CA PHE A 96 1.04 3.16 8.67
C PHE A 96 2.23 3.72 7.87
N PRO A 97 2.09 4.91 7.26
CA PRO A 97 0.93 5.83 7.27
C PRO A 97 -0.29 5.36 6.47
N HIS A 98 -1.48 5.84 6.84
CA HIS A 98 -2.76 5.55 6.17
C HIS A 98 -3.36 6.81 5.55
N ALA A 99 -3.85 6.71 4.31
CA ALA A 99 -4.60 7.78 3.67
C ALA A 99 -6.11 7.52 3.76
N LEU A 100 -6.88 8.56 4.10
CA LEU A 100 -8.33 8.50 4.23
C LEU A 100 -8.98 9.50 3.28
N SER A 101 -10.17 9.15 2.78
CA SER A 101 -11.00 9.98 1.91
C SER A 101 -12.28 10.37 2.65
N ASN A 102 -12.65 11.66 2.61
CA ASN A 102 -13.90 12.18 3.17
C ASN A 102 -15.14 11.85 2.32
N VAL A 103 -14.95 11.45 1.06
CA VAL A 103 -16.03 11.03 0.14
C VAL A 103 -16.13 9.50 0.02
N GLY A 104 -15.37 8.77 0.84
CA GLY A 104 -15.27 7.31 0.83
C GLY A 104 -14.30 6.76 -0.22
N ALA A 105 -14.15 5.43 -0.24
CA ALA A 105 -13.34 4.72 -1.22
C ALA A 105 -14.05 4.69 -2.57
N GLY A 106 -13.46 5.32 -3.59
CA GLY A 106 -13.96 5.23 -4.96
C GLY A 106 -13.95 3.78 -5.42
N LYS A 107 -14.95 3.37 -6.23
CA LYS A 107 -14.94 2.04 -6.86
C LYS A 107 -13.84 1.89 -7.91
N ASP A 108 -13.33 3.02 -8.41
CA ASP A 108 -12.25 3.06 -9.38
C ASP A 108 -10.90 3.12 -8.64
N PRO A 109 -10.03 2.11 -8.81
CA PRO A 109 -8.74 2.05 -8.15
C PRO A 109 -7.79 3.20 -8.54
N ALA A 110 -8.04 3.89 -9.65
CA ALA A 110 -7.30 5.08 -10.03
C ALA A 110 -7.60 6.30 -9.12
N PHE A 111 -8.63 6.25 -8.26
CA PHE A 111 -9.06 7.37 -7.40
C PHE A 111 -9.07 7.00 -5.90
N GLN A 112 -8.24 6.05 -5.48
CA GLN A 112 -8.16 5.64 -4.08
C GLN A 112 -7.29 6.60 -3.26
N ALA A 113 -7.62 6.77 -1.97
CA ALA A 113 -6.88 7.66 -1.07
C ALA A 113 -5.38 7.30 -1.00
N ARG A 114 -5.05 6.00 -0.99
CA ARG A 114 -3.67 5.49 -0.98
C ARG A 114 -2.79 6.06 -2.11
N ASN A 115 -3.37 6.44 -3.24
CA ASN A 115 -2.64 6.98 -4.40
C ASN A 115 -1.99 8.34 -4.08
N ALA A 116 -2.43 9.04 -3.01
CA ALA A 116 -1.77 10.26 -2.55
C ALA A 116 -0.44 9.99 -1.82
N ILE A 117 -0.20 8.74 -1.42
CA ILE A 117 0.93 8.36 -0.58
C ILE A 117 1.72 7.15 -1.10
N ASP A 118 1.45 6.63 -2.28
CA ASP A 118 2.11 5.43 -2.81
C ASP A 118 3.43 5.72 -3.56
N GLY A 119 3.80 7.00 -3.69
CA GLY A 119 5.05 7.45 -4.30
C GLY A 119 5.00 7.60 -5.83
N VAL A 120 3.84 7.41 -6.46
CA VAL A 120 3.67 7.61 -7.89
C VAL A 120 3.45 9.11 -8.19
N ILE A 121 4.26 9.68 -9.08
CA ILE A 121 4.25 11.13 -9.37
C ILE A 121 3.97 11.46 -10.85
N ALA A 122 3.55 10.48 -11.66
CA ALA A 122 3.32 10.68 -13.08
C ALA A 122 2.04 11.48 -13.32
N ASN A 123 2.18 12.70 -13.84
CA ASN A 123 1.11 13.69 -14.01
C ASN A 123 0.73 13.98 -15.47
N ALA A 124 1.25 13.20 -16.43
CA ALA A 124 1.06 13.42 -17.86
C ALA A 124 -0.20 12.72 -18.45
N GLY A 125 -1.02 12.05 -17.63
CA GLY A 125 -2.18 11.28 -18.10
C GLY A 125 -3.18 10.95 -16.99
N HIS A 126 -4.12 10.03 -17.25
CA HIS A 126 -5.06 9.52 -16.25
C HIS A 126 -5.52 8.07 -16.52
N GLY A 127 -5.92 7.36 -15.46
CA GLY A 127 -6.82 6.20 -15.51
C GLY A 127 -6.20 4.81 -15.30
N SER A 128 -4.92 4.62 -15.60
CA SER A 128 -4.17 3.40 -15.29
C SER A 128 -2.77 3.77 -14.85
N TYR A 129 -2.12 2.90 -14.08
CA TYR A 129 -0.73 3.06 -13.70
C TYR A 129 0.14 3.44 -14.92
N PRO A 130 1.08 4.41 -14.77
CA PRO A 130 1.39 5.16 -13.55
C PRO A 130 0.50 6.40 -13.34
N PHE A 131 -0.55 6.61 -14.13
CA PHE A 131 -1.37 7.80 -14.12
C PHE A 131 -2.59 7.69 -13.19
N GLN A 132 -2.33 7.70 -11.89
CA GLN A 132 -3.35 7.71 -10.85
C GLN A 132 -3.81 9.14 -10.51
N SER A 133 -4.90 9.23 -9.75
CA SER A 133 -5.43 10.48 -9.21
C SER A 133 -5.92 10.28 -7.77
N TRP A 134 -6.29 11.37 -7.11
CA TRP A 134 -6.79 11.38 -5.73
C TRP A 134 -8.03 12.28 -5.66
N GLY A 135 -9.19 11.71 -5.99
CA GLY A 135 -10.49 12.36 -5.87
C GLY A 135 -10.82 13.45 -6.91
N SER A 136 -11.96 13.32 -7.58
CA SER A 136 -12.55 14.34 -8.46
C SER A 136 -13.91 14.85 -7.96
N ARG A 137 -14.37 14.36 -6.79
CA ARG A 137 -15.75 14.50 -6.32
C ARG A 137 -15.79 15.19 -4.96
N GLN A 138 -16.64 16.21 -4.82
CA GLN A 138 -17.07 16.74 -3.53
C GLN A 138 -18.24 15.90 -3.00
N ALA A 139 -18.30 15.69 -1.68
CA ALA A 139 -19.54 15.27 -1.04
C ALA A 139 -20.59 16.35 -1.35
N GLY A 140 -21.68 15.99 -2.03
CA GLY A 140 -22.77 16.93 -2.29
C GLY A 140 -23.25 17.51 -0.96
N ARG A 141 -23.34 18.84 -0.89
CA ARG A 141 -24.15 19.52 0.11
C ARG A 141 -25.62 19.33 -0.22
#